data_AF-W7IAQ1-F1
#
_entry.id   AF-W7IAQ1-F1
#
_cell.length_a   1.000
_cell.length_b   1.000
_cell.length_c   1.000
_cell.angle_alpha   90.00
_cell.angle_beta   90.00
_cell.angle_gamma   90.00
#
_symmetry.space_group_name_H-M   'P 1'
#
loop_
_entity.id
_entity.type
_entity.pdbx_description
1 polymer ?
#
loop_
_entity_poly.entity_id
_entity_poly.type
_entity_poly.pdbx_seq_one_letter_code
_entity_poly.pdbx_strand_id
1 'polypeptide(L)'
;MMYISRRLTAINPLHDTRFVIVDSPDHFPPDEWSRVVAVFTTGQLWQFKSYKWSTPQDLFANLKGFYVGWSGETPPGTVASWGNVQMVNIEKNRRFKDREVMEGLWDGIETWMVKKGWGARR
;
A
#
# COMPACT_ATOMS: atom_id res chain seq x y z
N MET A 1 -15.48 -3.11 4.98
CA MET A 1 -14.80 -3.74 3.82
C MET A 1 -15.34 -3.14 2.53
N MET A 2 -14.46 -2.59 1.70
CA MET A 2 -14.78 -1.98 0.41
C MET A 2 -14.07 -2.75 -0.71
N TYR A 3 -14.61 -2.70 -1.94
CA TYR A 3 -13.99 -3.29 -3.11
C TYR A 3 -13.74 -2.23 -4.17
N ILE A 4 -12.58 -2.30 -4.81
CA ILE A 4 -12.27 -1.50 -6.00
C ILE A 4 -11.66 -2.41 -7.05
N SER A 5 -11.80 -2.02 -8.32
CA SER A 5 -11.22 -2.73 -9.45
C SER A 5 -10.27 -1.80 -10.18
N ARG A 6 -9.11 -2.31 -10.57
CA ARG A 6 -8.12 -1.57 -11.36
C ARG A 6 -7.52 -2.49 -12.40
N ARG A 7 -7.45 -2.01 -13.64
CA ARG A 7 -6.67 -2.70 -14.66
C ARG A 7 -5.19 -2.54 -14.36
N LEU A 8 -4.52 -3.66 -14.09
CA LEU A 8 -3.08 -3.76 -13.88
C LEU A 8 -2.52 -4.69 -14.95
N THR A 9 -2.03 -4.11 -16.03
CA THR A 9 -1.64 -4.87 -17.23
C THR A 9 -0.48 -5.83 -16.99
N ALA A 10 0.40 -5.54 -16.02
CA ALA A 10 1.49 -6.44 -15.65
C ALA A 10 1.02 -7.63 -14.81
N ILE A 11 -0.15 -7.52 -14.16
CA ILE A 11 -0.72 -8.59 -13.33
C ILE A 11 -1.72 -9.43 -14.12
N ASN A 12 -2.66 -8.78 -14.80
CA ASN A 12 -3.64 -9.44 -15.63
C ASN A 12 -3.96 -8.53 -16.83
N PRO A 13 -3.47 -8.84 -18.04
CA PRO A 13 -3.71 -7.99 -19.20
C PRO A 13 -5.16 -8.08 -19.71
N LEU A 14 -5.89 -9.14 -19.35
CA LEU A 14 -7.22 -9.44 -19.89
C LEU A 14 -8.36 -8.96 -18.99
N HIS A 15 -8.17 -8.92 -17.68
CA HIS A 15 -9.21 -8.59 -16.72
C HIS A 15 -8.74 -7.61 -15.65
N ASP A 16 -9.68 -6.85 -15.10
CA ASP A 16 -9.40 -5.98 -13.96
C ASP A 16 -9.05 -6.80 -12.72
N THR A 17 -8.06 -6.33 -11.98
CA THR A 17 -7.70 -6.88 -10.67
C THR A 17 -8.61 -6.26 -9.61
N ARG A 18 -9.33 -7.10 -8.87
CA ARG A 18 -10.17 -6.68 -7.75
C ARG A 18 -9.33 -6.61 -6.47
N PHE A 19 -9.38 -5.45 -5.82
CA PHE A 19 -8.77 -5.22 -4.51
C PHE A 19 -9.84 -5.17 -3.44
N VAL A 20 -9.46 -5.69 -2.27
CA VAL A 20 -10.22 -5.59 -1.03
C VAL A 20 -9.56 -4.54 -0.16
N ILE A 21 -10.33 -3.57 0.31
CA ILE A 21 -9.89 -2.58 1.27
C ILE A 21 -10.54 -2.90 2.61
N VAL A 22 -9.68 -3.08 3.62
CA VAL A 22 -10.06 -3.23 5.01
C VAL A 22 -9.38 -2.13 5.83
N ASP A 23 -10.05 -1.73 6.89
CA ASP A 23 -9.58 -0.78 7.91
C ASP A 23 -8.87 -1.47 9.07
N SER A 24 -9.24 -2.72 9.39
CA SER A 24 -8.58 -3.54 10.40
C SER A 24 -8.37 -5.00 9.94
N PRO A 25 -7.23 -5.63 10.29
CA PRO A 25 -7.00 -7.05 10.06
C PRO A 25 -7.43 -7.95 11.23
N ASP A 26 -8.17 -7.46 12.24
CA ASP A 26 -8.48 -8.22 13.46
C ASP A 26 -9.21 -9.56 13.20
N HIS A 27 -9.87 -9.70 12.05
CA HIS A 27 -10.55 -10.92 11.62
C HIS A 27 -9.84 -11.67 10.49
N PHE A 28 -8.57 -11.36 10.24
CA PHE A 28 -7.80 -12.03 9.19
C PHE A 28 -7.44 -13.44 9.62
N PRO A 29 -7.90 -14.49 8.90
CA PRO A 29 -7.30 -15.80 9.07
C PRO A 29 -5.81 -15.73 8.70
N PRO A 30 -4.96 -16.61 9.26
CA PRO A 30 -3.51 -16.58 9.01
C PRO A 30 -3.11 -16.55 7.52
N ASP A 31 -3.90 -17.21 6.67
CA ASP A 31 -3.67 -17.28 5.22
C ASP A 31 -3.99 -15.98 4.50
N GLU A 32 -4.83 -15.11 5.07
CA GLU A 32 -5.23 -13.84 4.47
C GLU A 32 -4.04 -12.90 4.25
N TRP A 33 -3.09 -12.94 5.19
CA TRP A 33 -1.87 -12.14 5.13
C TRP A 33 -1.02 -12.42 3.89
N SER A 34 -1.14 -13.59 3.26
CA SER A 34 -0.46 -13.90 1.99
C SER A 34 -1.01 -13.09 0.80
N ARG A 35 -2.24 -12.56 0.92
CA ARG A 35 -2.94 -11.79 -0.11
C ARG A 35 -2.83 -10.28 0.10
N VAL A 36 -2.27 -9.84 1.22
CA VAL A 36 -2.05 -8.42 1.48
C VAL A 36 -0.91 -7.94 0.60
N VAL A 37 -1.15 -6.87 -0.16
CA VAL A 37 -0.17 -6.30 -1.09
C VAL A 37 0.35 -4.94 -0.63
N ALA A 38 -0.44 -4.20 0.16
CA ALA A 38 -0.08 -2.87 0.62
C ALA A 38 -0.71 -2.54 1.99
N VAL A 39 -0.06 -1.63 2.72
CA VAL A 39 -0.53 -1.04 3.97
C VAL A 39 -0.40 0.48 3.89
N PHE A 40 -1.47 1.18 4.25
CA PHE A 40 -1.45 2.62 4.47
C PHE A 40 -1.16 2.89 5.94
N THR A 41 -0.21 3.76 6.23
CA THR A 41 0.18 4.09 7.60
C THR A 41 0.10 5.58 7.88
N THR A 42 -0.25 5.89 9.13
CA THR A 42 -0.19 7.23 9.72
C THR A 42 1.15 7.49 10.43
N GLY A 43 2.05 6.50 10.49
CA GLY A 43 3.37 6.62 11.09
C GLY A 43 3.45 6.28 12.59
N GLN A 44 2.36 5.80 13.20
CA GLN A 44 2.38 5.38 14.61
C GLN A 44 2.56 3.86 14.74
N LEU A 45 3.54 3.44 15.55
CA LEU A 45 3.88 2.02 15.76
C LEU A 45 2.71 1.18 16.31
N TRP A 46 1.81 1.79 17.07
CA TRP A 46 0.68 1.05 17.65
C TRP A 46 -0.26 0.47 16.59
N GLN A 47 -0.28 1.05 15.37
CA GLN A 47 -1.08 0.56 14.25
C GLN A 47 -0.79 -0.92 13.94
N PHE A 48 0.46 -1.36 14.11
CA PHE A 48 0.92 -2.67 13.67
C PHE A 48 0.85 -3.75 14.76
N LYS A 49 0.38 -3.42 15.97
CA LYS A 49 0.45 -4.34 17.13
C LYS A 49 -0.26 -5.68 16.90
N SER A 50 -1.39 -5.69 16.19
CA SER A 50 -2.16 -6.91 15.87
C SER A 50 -1.81 -7.50 14.50
N TYR A 51 -0.83 -6.94 13.79
CA TYR A 51 -0.49 -7.39 12.45
C TYR A 51 0.39 -8.64 12.51
N LYS A 52 0.39 -9.44 11.44
CA LYS A 52 1.29 -10.61 11.31
C LYS A 52 2.76 -10.24 11.51
N TRP A 53 3.17 -9.09 10.99
CA TRP A 53 4.47 -8.47 11.23
C TRP A 53 4.25 -7.18 12.02
N SER A 54 4.63 -7.20 13.30
CA SER A 54 4.31 -6.11 14.23
C SER A 54 5.38 -5.01 14.29
N THR A 55 6.55 -5.23 13.68
CA THR A 55 7.57 -4.20 13.50
C THR A 55 7.48 -3.59 12.09
N PRO A 56 7.73 -2.27 11.93
CA PRO A 56 7.73 -1.66 10.60
C PRO A 56 8.74 -2.30 9.63
N GLN A 57 9.92 -2.69 10.13
CA GLN A 57 10.98 -3.30 9.35
C GLN A 57 10.51 -4.62 8.73
N ASP A 58 9.93 -5.50 9.54
CA ASP A 58 9.42 -6.79 9.07
C ASP A 58 8.18 -6.62 8.18
N LEU A 59 7.29 -5.70 8.57
CA LEU A 59 6.06 -5.42 7.82
C LEU A 59 6.38 -4.96 6.40
N PHE A 60 7.25 -3.94 6.26
CA PHE A 60 7.57 -3.34 4.97
C PHE A 60 8.64 -4.13 4.19
N ALA A 61 9.32 -5.10 4.79
CA ALA A 61 10.04 -6.14 4.05
C ALA A 61 9.07 -7.08 3.29
N ASN A 62 7.85 -7.27 3.82
CA ASN A 62 6.87 -8.19 3.29
C ASN A 62 5.76 -7.53 2.47
N LEU A 63 5.46 -6.26 2.72
CA LEU A 63 4.37 -5.49 2.10
C LEU A 63 4.85 -4.13 1.57
N LYS A 64 4.10 -3.55 0.63
CA LYS A 64 4.30 -2.16 0.21
C LYS A 64 3.68 -1.20 1.22
N GLY A 65 4.45 -0.26 1.75
CA GLY A 65 3.93 0.79 2.62
C GLY A 65 3.59 2.06 1.86
N PHE A 66 2.55 2.76 2.31
CA PHE A 66 2.22 4.12 1.88
C PHE A 66 1.97 5.01 3.08
N TYR A 67 2.62 6.17 3.12
CA TYR A 67 2.27 7.24 4.04
C TYR A 67 1.65 8.38 3.24
N VAL A 68 0.42 8.75 3.58
CA VAL A 68 -0.28 9.85 2.92
C VAL A 68 -0.12 11.11 3.78
N GLY A 69 0.53 12.11 3.21
CA GLY A 69 0.81 13.38 3.88
C GLY A 69 0.37 14.58 3.05
N TRP A 70 0.39 15.76 3.66
CA TRP A 70 0.19 17.01 2.94
C TRP A 70 1.50 17.51 2.32
N SER A 71 1.43 17.97 1.08
CA SER A 71 2.57 18.62 0.43
C SER A 71 3.04 19.84 1.23
N GLY A 72 4.34 19.87 1.54
CA GLY A 72 4.96 20.94 2.33
C GLY A 72 4.93 20.71 3.85
N GLU A 73 4.26 19.66 4.33
CA GLU A 73 4.40 19.24 5.73
C GLU A 73 5.53 18.22 5.89
N THR A 74 6.25 18.33 7.01
CA THR A 74 7.31 17.38 7.33
C THR A 74 6.68 16.09 7.84
N PRO A 75 6.90 14.95 7.17
CA PRO A 75 6.41 13.67 7.67
C PRO A 75 7.12 13.29 8.97
N PRO A 76 6.54 12.40 9.81
CA PRO A 76 7.22 11.89 10.98
C PRO A 76 8.55 11.24 10.57
N GLY A 77 9.66 11.67 11.19
CA GLY A 77 11.00 11.19 10.81
C GLY A 77 11.18 9.68 10.91
N THR A 78 10.36 9.01 11.71
CA THR A 78 10.31 7.54 11.81
C THR A 78 9.84 6.87 10.52
N VAL A 79 8.92 7.47 9.77
CA VAL A 79 8.37 6.86 8.54
C VAL A 79 9.43 6.82 7.44
N ALA A 80 10.26 7.86 7.35
CA ALA A 80 11.32 7.93 6.35
C ALA A 80 12.40 6.85 6.53
N SER A 81 12.55 6.29 7.73
CA SER A 81 13.49 5.18 7.97
C SER A 81 12.91 3.80 7.65
N TRP A 82 11.62 3.71 7.35
CA TRP A 82 10.95 2.46 7.01
C TRP A 82 11.11 2.18 5.51
N GLY A 83 12.06 1.32 5.17
CA GLY A 83 12.65 1.23 3.81
C GLY A 83 11.67 1.12 2.63
N ASN A 84 10.55 0.40 2.74
CA ASN A 84 9.59 0.22 1.63
C ASN A 84 8.29 1.01 1.82
N VAL A 85 8.38 2.20 2.42
CA VAL A 85 7.25 3.12 2.56
C VAL A 85 7.35 4.25 1.56
N GLN A 86 6.36 4.38 0.69
CA GLN A 86 6.27 5.47 -0.27
C GLN A 86 5.51 6.66 0.32
N MET A 87 6.09 7.84 0.17
CA MET A 87 5.47 9.11 0.54
C MET A 87 4.49 9.53 -0.56
N VAL A 88 3.22 9.68 -0.19
CA VAL A 88 2.14 10.12 -1.08
C VAL A 88 1.69 11.49 -0.59
N ASN A 89 2.20 12.54 -1.24
CA ASN A 89 1.93 13.92 -0.83
C ASN A 89 0.79 14.51 -1.64
N ILE A 90 -0.27 14.93 -0.97
CA ILE A 90 -1.46 15.54 -1.58
C ILE A 90 -1.42 17.05 -1.32
N GLU A 91 -1.83 17.85 -2.30
CA GLU A 91 -1.94 19.30 -2.11
C GLU A 91 -3.30 19.66 -1.46
N LYS A 92 -3.29 20.52 -0.43
CA LYS A 92 -4.50 20.87 0.33
C LYS A 92 -5.57 21.56 -0.53
N ASN A 93 -5.13 22.49 -1.37
CA ASN A 93 -6.02 23.45 -2.06
C ASN A 93 -6.10 23.22 -3.58
N ARG A 94 -5.27 22.34 -4.14
CA ARG A 94 -5.15 22.15 -5.59
C ARG A 94 -5.25 20.66 -5.90
N ARG A 95 -6.25 20.28 -6.69
CA ARG A 95 -6.58 18.86 -6.97
C ARG A 95 -6.10 18.36 -8.32
N PHE A 96 -5.48 19.23 -9.13
CA PHE A 96 -5.06 18.89 -10.49
C PHE A 96 -3.96 17.82 -10.53
N LYS A 97 -3.15 17.71 -9.47
CA LYS A 97 -2.10 16.68 -9.34
C LYS A 97 -2.60 15.37 -8.73
N ASP A 98 -3.80 15.33 -8.18
CA ASP A 98 -4.30 14.13 -7.48
C ASP A 98 -4.29 12.91 -8.42
N ARG A 99 -4.55 13.12 -9.72
CA ARG A 99 -4.45 12.06 -10.73
C ARG A 99 -3.03 11.51 -10.83
N GLU A 100 -2.02 12.37 -10.96
CA GLU A 100 -0.62 11.95 -11.05
C GLU A 100 -0.18 11.20 -9.79
N VAL A 101 -0.53 11.73 -8.62
CA VAL A 101 -0.25 11.10 -7.32
C VAL A 101 -0.91 9.73 -7.21
N MET A 102 -2.16 9.61 -7.68
CA MET A 102 -2.89 8.35 -7.69
C MET A 102 -2.29 7.31 -8.65
N GLU A 103 -1.83 7.73 -9.83
CA GLU A 103 -1.14 6.83 -10.76
C GLU A 103 0.18 6.34 -10.16
N GLY A 104 0.99 7.22 -9.54
CA GLY A 104 2.22 6.81 -8.86
C GLY A 104 2.01 5.86 -7.67
N LEU A 105 0.84 5.93 -7.02
CA LEU A 105 0.43 4.96 -6.00
C LEU A 105 0.15 3.60 -6.62
N TRP A 106 -0.62 3.57 -7.71
CA TRP A 106 -0.93 2.33 -8.44
C TRP A 106 0.31 1.65 -9.01
N ASP A 107 1.24 2.42 -9.60
CA ASP A 107 2.52 1.92 -10.09
C ASP A 107 3.31 1.25 -8.96
N GLY A 108 3.30 1.84 -7.76
CA GLY A 108 3.93 1.28 -6.57
C GLY A 108 3.30 -0.05 -6.12
N ILE A 109 1.98 -0.19 -6.22
CA ILE A 109 1.25 -1.43 -5.94
C ILE A 109 1.59 -2.49 -6.99
N GLU A 110 1.45 -2.15 -8.28
CA GLU A 110 1.67 -3.09 -9.38
C GLU A 110 3.11 -3.62 -9.40
N THR A 111 4.09 -2.72 -9.24
CA THR A 111 5.51 -3.09 -9.15
C THR A 111 5.77 -4.05 -7.99
N TRP A 112 5.17 -3.79 -6.83
CA TRP A 112 5.32 -4.67 -5.67
C TRP A 112 4.68 -6.05 -5.89
N MET A 113 3.48 -6.06 -6.47
CA MET A 113 2.77 -7.28 -6.84
C MET A 113 3.61 -8.13 -7.80
N VAL A 114 4.15 -7.55 -8.88
CA VAL A 114 5.07 -8.23 -9.80
C VAL A 114 6.28 -8.80 -9.05
N LYS A 115 6.92 -8.00 -8.19
CA LYS A 115 8.06 -8.44 -7.37
C LYS A 115 7.73 -9.63 -6.46
N LYS A 116 6.49 -9.73 -5.99
CA LYS A 116 5.99 -10.84 -5.15
C LYS A 116 5.46 -12.02 -5.97
N GLY A 117 5.62 -12.01 -7.30
CA GLY A 117 5.24 -13.11 -8.18
C GLY A 117 3.77 -13.11 -8.61
N TRP A 118 3.05 -12.01 -8.36
CA TRP A 118 1.70 -11.86 -8.89
C TRP A 118 1.76 -11.62 -10.40
N GLY A 119 0.79 -12.18 -11.15
CA GLY A 119 0.76 -12.08 -12.61
C GLY A 119 1.61 -13.13 -13.34
N ALA A 120 2.31 -14.00 -12.62
CA ALA A 120 3.05 -15.12 -13.19
C ALA A 120 2.45 -16.48 -12.77
N ARG A 121 1.52 -16.97 -13.60
CA ARG A 121 1.42 -18.38 -14.00
C ARG A 121 1.03 -18.42 -15.48
N ARG A 122 2.03 -18.57 -16.34
CA ARG A 122 1.89 -19.42 -17.52
C ARG A 122 2.54 -20.74 -17.18
#